data_AF-A0A1Y2AE88-F1
#
_entry.id   AF-A0A1Y2AE88-F1
#
_cell.length_a   1.000
_cell.length_b   1.000
_cell.length_c   1.000
_cell.angle_alpha   90.00
_cell.angle_beta   90.00
_cell.angle_gamma   90.00
#
_symmetry.space_group_name_H-M   'P 1'
#
loop_
_entity.id
_entity.type
_entity.pdbx_description
1 polymer ?
#
loop_
_entity_poly.entity_id
_entity_poly.type
_entity_poly.pdbx_seq_one_letter_code
_entity_poly.pdbx_strand_id
1 'polypeptide(L)'
;MDIEVEVVPDVNIKEIEFSNESNDNIPTNNSDKVQDKLLPDNIIISIQELVHPHFGCYLWPGSYVLASYIWYYKYEFINKTTLELGSGVSLPSLLLAKLKYEYFKNRNKKFTPINELPPTIITDISKPRFILTNIQKEVILNDMKLNENSSVNDKIENEIDINDNSNSNDDIQYNIFVEPLYWGVLDTLESIIQKINNINVATIPPNNNSYTIDYILAADNFFIPKDYEDILATISFIFRNYPKAKFITTYQERSSQRTIQHLLDEWNMKASLIPLSTFNCNVNDLVIREENEEEETTSKTEINNNLNFGGSIYSIFLLIIELKQ
;
A
#
# COMPACT_ATOMS: atom_id res chain seq x y z
N MET A 1 -29.26 27.93 7.63
CA MET A 1 -28.01 27.15 7.70
C MET A 1 -28.49 25.72 7.73
N ASP A 2 -28.70 25.17 6.54
CA ASP A 2 -29.17 23.79 6.42
C ASP A 2 -28.00 22.92 6.89
N ILE A 3 -28.25 22.17 7.96
CA ILE A 3 -27.34 21.13 8.41
C ILE A 3 -27.49 20.06 7.34
N GLU A 4 -26.57 20.05 6.37
CA GLU A 4 -26.40 18.89 5.49
C GLU A 4 -26.17 17.70 6.41
N VAL A 5 -27.19 16.85 6.54
CA VAL A 5 -27.07 15.56 7.19
C VAL A 5 -26.11 14.79 6.29
N GLU A 6 -24.86 14.68 6.73
CA GLU A 6 -23.84 13.87 6.04
C GLU A 6 -24.34 12.42 6.10
N VAL A 7 -24.97 11.97 5.01
CA VAL A 7 -25.43 10.60 4.86
C VAL A 7 -24.18 9.73 4.92
N VAL A 8 -24.05 8.95 5.99
CA VAL A 8 -22.96 7.97 6.11
C VAL A 8 -23.13 7.00 4.94
N PRO A 9 -22.14 6.89 4.04
CA PRO A 9 -22.26 5.99 2.89
C PRO A 9 -22.31 4.55 3.39
N ASP A 10 -23.05 3.71 2.67
CA ASP A 10 -23.04 2.27 2.92
C ASP A 10 -21.60 1.73 2.74
N VAL A 11 -21.25 0.74 3.55
CA VAL A 11 -19.91 0.16 3.59
C VAL A 11 -19.99 -1.30 3.17
N ASN A 12 -19.13 -1.70 2.23
CA ASN A 12 -18.90 -3.09 1.88
C ASN A 12 -17.50 -3.51 2.35
N ILE A 13 -17.39 -4.60 3.11
CA ILE A 13 -16.09 -5.09 3.61
C ILE A 13 -15.68 -6.31 2.81
N LYS A 14 -14.47 -6.26 2.25
CA LYS A 14 -13.83 -7.37 1.52
C LYS A 14 -12.63 -7.89 2.28
N GLU A 15 -12.50 -9.22 2.40
CA GLU A 15 -11.30 -9.85 2.97
C GLU A 15 -10.37 -10.37 1.86
N ILE A 16 -9.16 -9.81 1.82
CA ILE A 16 -8.14 -10.18 0.85
C ILE A 16 -7.08 -11.03 1.54
N GLU A 17 -7.21 -12.34 1.41
CA GLU A 17 -6.16 -13.29 1.79
C GLU A 17 -5.05 -13.37 0.74
N PHE A 18 -3.81 -13.25 1.22
CA PHE A 18 -2.57 -13.60 0.54
C PHE A 18 -1.94 -14.81 1.23
N SER A 19 -1.65 -15.89 0.49
CA SER A 19 -1.07 -17.11 1.04
C SER A 19 0.07 -17.64 0.18
N ASN A 20 0.99 -18.37 0.78
CA ASN A 20 2.00 -19.12 0.05
C ASN A 20 1.31 -20.36 -0.54
N GLU A 21 1.46 -20.61 -1.84
CA GLU A 21 1.04 -21.89 -2.41
C GLU A 21 1.84 -23.03 -1.76
N SER A 22 1.15 -24.13 -1.40
CA SER A 22 1.78 -25.35 -0.91
C SER A 22 2.57 -26.03 -2.05
N ASN A 23 3.80 -25.58 -2.30
CA ASN A 23 4.67 -26.21 -3.29
C ASN A 23 5.30 -27.47 -2.70
N ASP A 24 4.62 -28.60 -2.82
CA ASP A 24 5.11 -29.93 -2.40
C ASP A 24 6.28 -30.48 -3.25
N ASN A 25 6.87 -29.73 -4.18
CA ASN A 25 7.91 -30.24 -5.09
C ASN A 25 9.04 -29.24 -5.44
N ILE A 26 9.79 -28.76 -4.43
CA ILE A 26 11.11 -28.14 -4.68
C ILE A 26 12.19 -28.87 -3.88
N PRO A 27 13.22 -29.46 -4.53
CA PRO A 27 14.37 -30.01 -3.82
C PRO A 27 15.21 -28.84 -3.28
N THR A 28 15.11 -28.60 -1.97
CA THR A 28 15.74 -27.45 -1.31
C THR A 28 17.19 -27.73 -0.93
N ASN A 29 18.11 -26.91 -1.44
CA ASN A 29 19.48 -26.83 -0.94
C ASN A 29 19.48 -26.19 0.46
N ASN A 30 20.25 -26.76 1.39
CA ASN A 30 20.16 -26.51 2.84
C ASN A 30 20.69 -25.13 3.33
N SER A 31 21.03 -24.17 2.47
CA SER A 31 21.57 -22.86 2.90
C SER A 31 20.52 -21.77 3.14
N ASP A 32 19.31 -21.90 2.57
CA ASP A 32 18.28 -20.82 2.61
C ASP A 32 17.27 -20.98 3.76
N LYS A 33 17.30 -22.11 4.49
CA LYS A 33 16.32 -22.49 5.52
C LYS A 33 16.28 -21.60 6.78
N VAL A 34 17.15 -20.61 6.95
CA VAL A 34 17.21 -19.80 8.19
C VAL A 34 16.45 -18.47 8.07
N GLN A 35 16.12 -18.00 6.86
CA GLN A 35 15.29 -16.79 6.66
C GLN A 35 13.79 -17.08 6.55
N ASP A 36 13.39 -18.31 6.18
CA ASP A 36 12.04 -18.67 5.70
C ASP A 36 10.94 -18.87 6.76
N LYS A 37 11.13 -18.50 8.04
CA LYS A 37 10.10 -18.73 9.08
C LYS A 37 9.72 -17.52 9.92
N LEU A 38 10.10 -16.32 9.51
CA LEU A 38 9.75 -15.10 10.25
C LEU A 38 8.42 -14.47 9.80
N LEU A 39 7.99 -14.75 8.57
CA LEU A 39 6.69 -14.31 8.07
C LEU A 39 5.68 -15.47 8.15
N PRO A 40 4.39 -15.17 8.38
CA PRO A 40 3.35 -16.18 8.35
C PRO A 40 3.13 -16.71 6.93
N ASP A 41 2.55 -17.91 6.84
CA ASP A 41 2.21 -18.55 5.57
C ASP A 41 1.07 -17.84 4.83
N ASN A 42 0.23 -17.11 5.56
CA ASN A 42 -0.83 -16.28 5.02
C ASN A 42 -1.02 -14.98 5.80
N ILE A 43 -1.53 -13.95 5.12
CA ILE A 43 -1.98 -12.68 5.70
C ILE A 43 -3.31 -12.32 5.08
N ILE A 44 -4.25 -11.88 5.92
CA ILE A 44 -5.54 -11.32 5.50
C ILE A 44 -5.50 -9.81 5.75
N ILE A 45 -5.95 -9.05 4.76
CA ILE A 45 -6.24 -7.61 4.86
C ILE A 45 -7.72 -7.39 4.59
N SER A 46 -8.41 -6.77 5.54
CA SER A 46 -9.80 -6.34 5.38
C SER A 46 -9.82 -4.95 4.76
N ILE A 47 -10.67 -4.74 3.75
CA ILE A 47 -10.80 -3.49 3.01
C ILE A 47 -12.25 -3.03 3.07
N GLN A 48 -12.49 -1.76 3.42
CA GLN A 48 -13.83 -1.18 3.42
C GLN A 48 -14.04 -0.27 2.19
N GLU A 49 -14.89 -0.73 1.27
CA GLU A 49 -15.36 0.08 0.16
C GLU A 49 -16.56 0.92 0.58
N LEU A 50 -16.52 2.22 0.27
CA LEU A 50 -17.65 3.12 0.52
C LEU A 50 -18.49 3.25 -0.75
N VAL A 51 -19.81 3.12 -0.62
CA VAL A 51 -20.76 3.43 -1.70
C VAL A 51 -20.80 4.95 -1.89
N HIS A 52 -19.82 5.46 -2.65
CA HIS A 52 -19.57 6.88 -2.84
C HIS A 52 -18.90 7.12 -4.19
N PRO A 53 -19.27 8.17 -4.96
CA PRO A 53 -18.74 8.40 -6.32
C PRO A 53 -17.24 8.71 -6.43
N HIS A 54 -16.49 8.69 -5.33
CA HIS A 54 -15.08 9.04 -5.33
C HIS A 54 -14.23 7.80 -5.56
N PHE A 55 -13.28 7.87 -6.50
CA PHE A 55 -12.49 6.69 -6.91
C PHE A 55 -11.67 6.07 -5.77
N GLY A 56 -11.22 6.88 -4.81
CA GLY A 56 -10.50 6.41 -3.62
C GLY A 56 -11.33 5.57 -2.64
N CYS A 57 -12.62 5.36 -2.90
CA CYS A 57 -13.51 4.55 -2.06
C CYS A 57 -13.58 3.08 -2.45
N TYR A 58 -12.88 2.65 -3.49
CA TYR A 58 -13.00 1.29 -4.06
C TYR A 58 -11.64 0.62 -4.20
N LEU A 59 -11.65 -0.71 -4.11
CA LEU A 59 -10.50 -1.54 -4.42
C LEU A 59 -10.37 -1.72 -5.94
N TRP A 60 -9.31 -1.17 -6.51
CA TRP A 60 -9.03 -1.30 -7.94
C TRP A 60 -8.17 -2.53 -8.26
N PRO A 61 -8.35 -3.20 -9.41
CA PRO A 61 -7.53 -4.33 -9.82
C PRO A 61 -6.02 -4.08 -9.79
N GLY A 62 -5.55 -2.89 -10.18
CA GLY A 62 -4.14 -2.53 -10.09
C GLY A 62 -3.60 -2.52 -8.66
N SER A 63 -4.45 -2.23 -7.66
CA SER A 63 -4.10 -2.25 -6.24
C SER A 63 -3.85 -3.67 -5.76
N TYR A 64 -4.73 -4.60 -6.15
CA TYR A 64 -4.52 -6.03 -5.90
C TYR A 64 -3.27 -6.56 -6.59
N VAL A 65 -3.04 -6.23 -7.87
CA VAL A 65 -1.81 -6.63 -8.59
C VAL A 65 -0.55 -6.15 -7.88
N LEU A 66 -0.54 -4.89 -7.42
CA LEU A 66 0.58 -4.32 -6.68
C LEU A 66 0.78 -5.03 -5.32
N ALA A 67 -0.31 -5.34 -4.61
CA ALA A 67 -0.26 -6.10 -3.37
C ALA A 67 0.21 -7.55 -3.57
N SER A 68 -0.19 -8.22 -4.66
CA SER A 68 0.32 -9.55 -5.03
C SER A 68 1.82 -9.52 -5.31
N TYR A 69 2.31 -8.49 -6.00
CA TYR A 69 3.75 -8.30 -6.21
C TYR A 69 4.49 -8.14 -4.88
N ILE A 70 3.95 -7.31 -3.97
CA ILE A 70 4.50 -7.13 -2.62
C ILE A 70 4.52 -8.46 -1.86
N TRP A 71 3.43 -9.24 -1.89
CA TRP A 71 3.36 -10.54 -1.21
C TRP A 71 4.43 -11.51 -1.72
N TYR A 72 4.61 -11.57 -3.05
CA TYR A 72 5.59 -12.46 -3.66
C TYR A 72 7.02 -12.07 -3.29
N TYR A 73 7.34 -10.77 -3.35
CA TYR A 73 8.67 -10.23 -3.03
C TYR A 73 8.77 -9.69 -1.59
N LYS A 74 7.94 -10.19 -0.66
CA LYS A 74 7.73 -9.61 0.68
C LYS A 74 9.01 -9.30 1.46
N TYR A 75 10.01 -10.19 1.38
CA TYR A 75 11.28 -10.01 2.08
C TYR A 75 12.10 -8.82 1.58
N GLU A 76 11.92 -8.36 0.32
CA GLU A 76 12.59 -7.17 -0.20
C GLU A 76 12.12 -5.89 0.50
N PHE A 77 10.88 -5.86 1.00
CA PHE A 77 10.26 -4.67 1.57
C PHE A 77 10.35 -4.55 3.09
N ILE A 78 10.65 -5.64 3.81
CA ILE A 78 10.61 -5.70 5.28
C ILE A 78 11.42 -4.60 5.97
N ASN A 79 12.60 -4.28 5.44
CA ASN A 79 13.51 -3.30 6.03
C ASN A 79 13.50 -1.95 5.29
N LYS A 80 12.39 -1.62 4.62
CA LYS A 80 12.33 -0.53 3.65
C LYS A 80 11.27 0.49 3.98
N THR A 81 11.62 1.76 3.82
CA THR A 81 10.63 2.84 3.91
C THR A 81 9.85 2.90 2.61
N THR A 82 8.53 2.92 2.73
CA THR A 82 7.62 2.90 1.57
C THR A 82 6.71 4.12 1.60
N LEU A 83 6.50 4.75 0.45
CA LEU A 83 5.55 5.86 0.25
C LEU A 83 4.53 5.47 -0.82
N GLU A 84 3.25 5.41 -0.49
CA GLU A 84 2.18 5.16 -1.45
C GLU A 84 1.48 6.47 -1.83
N LEU A 85 1.38 6.74 -3.14
CA LEU A 85 0.69 7.89 -3.71
C LEU A 85 -0.74 7.51 -4.11
N GLY A 86 -1.73 8.31 -3.73
CA GLY A 86 -3.13 8.10 -4.10
C GLY A 86 -3.61 6.71 -3.70
N SER A 87 -3.44 6.36 -2.44
CA SER A 87 -3.60 4.99 -1.95
C SER A 87 -5.05 4.48 -2.01
N GLY A 88 -6.05 5.37 -2.04
CA GLY A 88 -7.46 4.98 -1.90
C GLY A 88 -7.69 4.13 -0.65
N VAL A 89 -8.16 2.89 -0.84
CA VAL A 89 -8.36 1.91 0.24
C VAL A 89 -7.07 1.31 0.81
N SER A 90 -5.90 1.64 0.22
CA SER A 90 -4.57 1.41 0.79
C SER A 90 -4.12 -0.06 0.95
N LEU A 91 -4.72 -1.01 0.24
CA LEU A 91 -4.38 -2.44 0.30
C LEU A 91 -2.85 -2.73 0.23
N PRO A 92 -2.04 -2.14 -0.68
CA PRO A 92 -0.61 -2.41 -0.78
C PRO A 92 0.14 -1.99 0.50
N SER A 93 -0.12 -0.79 1.00
CA SER A 93 0.52 -0.30 2.23
C SER A 93 0.06 -1.02 3.50
N LEU A 94 -1.21 -1.41 3.58
CA LEU A 94 -1.73 -2.18 4.72
C LEU A 94 -1.05 -3.55 4.79
N LEU A 95 -0.92 -4.24 3.66
CA LEU A 95 -0.17 -5.49 3.56
C LEU A 95 1.29 -5.30 3.99
N LEU A 96 1.97 -4.25 3.51
CA LEU A 96 3.35 -3.96 3.88
C LEU A 96 3.52 -3.72 5.37
N ALA A 97 2.65 -2.90 5.97
CA ALA A 97 2.73 -2.59 7.39
C ALA A 97 2.57 -3.87 8.24
N LYS A 98 1.63 -4.74 7.88
CA LYS A 98 1.39 -6.02 8.55
C LYS A 98 2.57 -6.99 8.38
N LEU A 99 3.12 -7.10 7.17
CA LEU A 99 4.33 -7.90 6.89
C LEU A 99 5.53 -7.45 7.73
N LYS A 100 5.80 -6.13 7.76
CA LYS A 100 6.88 -5.57 8.59
C LYS A 100 6.67 -5.92 10.06
N TYR A 101 5.46 -5.70 10.58
CA TYR A 101 5.16 -6.01 11.97
C TYR A 101 5.37 -7.50 12.30
N GLU A 102 4.78 -8.41 11.52
CA GLU A 102 4.90 -9.85 11.75
C GLU A 102 6.36 -10.32 11.68
N TYR A 103 7.14 -9.85 10.71
CA TYR A 103 8.56 -10.21 10.60
C TYR A 103 9.34 -9.80 11.85
N PHE A 104 9.18 -8.56 12.31
CA PHE A 104 9.94 -8.04 13.46
C PHE A 104 9.45 -8.64 14.78
N LYS A 105 8.14 -8.90 14.92
CA LYS A 105 7.54 -9.59 16.06
C LYS A 105 8.10 -11.00 16.23
N ASN A 106 8.28 -11.73 15.13
CA ASN A 106 8.81 -13.08 15.14
C ASN A 106 10.36 -13.12 15.21
N ARG A 107 11.04 -12.01 14.90
CA ARG A 107 12.49 -11.89 15.01
C ARG A 107 12.92 -11.77 16.49
N ASN A 108 14.03 -12.42 16.85
CA ASN A 108 14.54 -12.41 18.23
C ASN A 108 14.64 -11.00 18.84
N LYS A 109 13.83 -10.72 19.89
CA LYS A 109 13.79 -9.45 20.66
C LYS A 109 15.15 -8.95 21.18
N LYS A 110 16.18 -9.81 21.22
CA LYS A 110 17.54 -9.45 21.65
C LYS A 110 18.32 -8.61 20.63
N PHE A 111 17.90 -8.55 19.36
CA PHE A 111 18.68 -7.95 18.27
C PHE A 111 18.13 -6.61 17.73
N THR A 112 17.00 -6.13 18.23
CA THR A 112 16.38 -4.88 17.77
C THR A 112 16.52 -3.80 18.84
N PRO A 113 17.52 -2.91 18.75
CA PRO A 113 17.63 -1.73 19.61
C PRO A 113 16.62 -0.62 19.25
N ILE A 114 15.74 -0.85 18.26
CA ILE A 114 14.76 0.11 17.75
C ILE A 114 13.39 -0.58 17.83
N ASN A 115 12.47 -0.03 18.62
CA ASN A 115 11.08 -0.50 18.74
C ASN A 115 10.18 0.03 17.61
N GLU A 116 10.76 0.70 16.61
CA GLU A 116 10.06 1.31 15.48
C GLU A 116 10.38 0.59 14.16
N LEU A 117 9.34 0.16 13.46
CA LEU A 117 9.44 -0.44 12.13
C LEU A 117 9.88 0.62 11.09
N PRO A 118 10.46 0.22 9.94
CA PRO A 118 10.67 1.13 8.82
C PRO A 118 9.34 1.77 8.38
N PRO A 119 9.28 3.10 8.16
CA PRO A 119 8.02 3.79 7.91
C PRO A 119 7.24 3.23 6.71
N THR A 120 5.92 3.15 6.86
CA THR A 120 4.96 2.98 5.76
C THR A 120 4.13 4.26 5.68
N ILE A 121 4.40 5.10 4.68
CA ILE A 121 3.72 6.37 4.48
C ILE A 121 2.63 6.18 3.44
N ILE A 122 1.39 6.39 3.85
CA ILE A 122 0.19 6.25 3.04
C ILE A 122 -0.32 7.65 2.73
N THR A 123 -0.48 7.98 1.46
CA THR A 123 -0.88 9.33 1.06
C THR A 123 -2.03 9.35 0.07
N ASP A 124 -2.88 10.35 0.23
CA ASP A 124 -3.94 10.70 -0.71
C ASP A 124 -4.29 12.19 -0.52
N ILE A 125 -5.25 12.68 -1.29
CA ILE A 125 -5.75 14.05 -1.16
C ILE A 125 -6.51 14.24 0.16
N SER A 126 -6.39 15.43 0.77
CA SER A 126 -7.13 15.76 2.00
C SER A 126 -8.52 16.36 1.77
N LYS A 127 -8.90 16.55 0.50
CA LYS A 127 -10.21 17.09 0.13
C LYS A 127 -10.85 16.17 -0.92
N PRO A 128 -12.03 15.58 -0.62
CA PRO A 128 -12.81 15.76 0.62
C PRO A 128 -12.13 15.15 1.86
N ARG A 129 -12.43 15.69 3.06
CA ARG A 129 -11.75 15.28 4.33
C ARG A 129 -11.88 13.78 4.60
N PHE A 130 -12.98 13.18 4.16
CA PHE A 130 -13.25 11.77 4.46
C PHE A 130 -12.22 10.80 3.85
N ILE A 131 -11.44 11.21 2.83
CA ILE A 131 -10.47 10.30 2.19
C ILE A 131 -9.39 9.87 3.18
N LEU A 132 -8.73 10.82 3.85
CA LEU A 132 -7.69 10.48 4.82
C LEU A 132 -8.27 9.81 6.07
N THR A 133 -9.50 10.18 6.48
CA THR A 133 -10.15 9.47 7.61
C THR A 133 -10.60 8.06 7.21
N ASN A 134 -10.90 7.81 5.93
CA ASN A 134 -11.16 6.46 5.43
C ASN A 134 -9.90 5.60 5.52
N ILE A 135 -8.74 6.14 5.13
CA ILE A 135 -7.45 5.45 5.27
C ILE A 135 -7.15 5.15 6.75
N GLN A 136 -7.43 6.09 7.66
CA GLN A 136 -7.30 5.82 9.10
C GLN A 136 -8.21 4.67 9.56
N LYS A 137 -9.46 4.64 9.09
CA LYS A 137 -10.39 3.54 9.39
C LYS A 137 -9.90 2.20 8.83
N GLU A 138 -9.29 2.17 7.65
CA GLU A 138 -8.67 0.96 7.09
C GLU A 138 -7.54 0.41 7.97
N VAL A 139 -6.69 1.30 8.50
CA VAL A 139 -5.63 0.92 9.45
C VAL A 139 -6.21 0.29 10.72
N ILE A 140 -7.26 0.92 11.27
CA ILE A 140 -7.93 0.42 12.49
C ILE A 140 -8.65 -0.90 12.23
N LEU A 141 -9.33 -1.03 11.08
CA LEU A 141 -10.04 -2.24 10.66
C LEU A 141 -9.12 -3.48 10.61
N ASN A 142 -7.84 -3.27 10.39
CA ASN A 142 -6.82 -4.31 10.30
C ASN A 142 -6.02 -4.53 11.60
N ASP A 143 -6.52 -4.04 12.75
CA ASP A 143 -5.86 -4.12 14.06
C ASP A 143 -4.46 -3.47 14.09
N MET A 144 -4.25 -2.46 13.25
CA MET A 144 -3.00 -1.69 13.19
C MET A 144 -3.17 -0.32 13.85
N LYS A 145 -2.05 0.34 14.15
CA LYS A 145 -2.02 1.68 14.77
C LYS A 145 -1.22 2.64 13.92
N LEU A 146 -1.71 3.89 13.83
CA LEU A 146 -0.96 4.98 13.23
C LEU A 146 0.19 5.42 14.14
N ASN A 147 1.26 5.92 13.54
CA ASN A 147 2.26 6.70 14.24
C ASN A 147 1.59 7.98 14.78
N GLU A 148 1.94 8.36 16.01
CA GLU A 148 1.35 9.50 16.71
C GLU A 148 1.49 10.83 15.94
N ASN A 149 2.49 10.94 15.07
CA ASN A 149 2.80 12.13 14.27
C ASN A 149 2.04 12.18 12.93
N SER A 150 1.14 11.22 12.66
CA SER A 150 0.30 11.21 11.46
C SER A 150 -0.64 12.41 11.42
N SER A 151 -0.85 13.02 10.25
CA SER A 151 -1.73 14.19 10.09
C SER A 151 -3.20 13.96 10.47
N VAL A 152 -3.67 12.71 10.43
CA VAL A 152 -5.05 12.33 10.81
C VAL A 152 -5.12 11.53 12.09
N ASN A 153 -4.12 11.63 12.97
CA ASN A 153 -4.23 11.13 14.33
C ASN A 153 -5.13 12.05 15.17
N ASP A 154 -6.36 12.28 14.71
CA ASP A 154 -7.43 12.72 15.58
C ASP A 154 -7.55 11.61 16.62
N LYS A 155 -7.27 11.93 17.89
CA LYS A 155 -7.62 11.07 19.01
C LYS A 155 -9.11 10.85 18.88
N ILE A 156 -9.52 9.75 18.26
CA ILE A 156 -10.89 9.29 18.35
C ILE A 156 -11.07 9.06 19.85
N GLU A 157 -11.75 10.00 20.52
CA GLU A 157 -12.25 9.86 21.88
C GLU A 157 -13.30 8.75 21.86
N ASN A 158 -12.84 7.52 21.66
CA ASN A 158 -13.55 6.37 22.18
C ASN A 158 -13.19 6.35 23.67
N GLU A 159 -14.10 6.91 24.49
CA GLU A 159 -14.27 6.49 25.88
C GLU A 159 -14.48 4.97 25.90
N ILE A 160 -13.38 4.23 25.82
CA ILE A 160 -13.31 2.88 26.37
C ILE A 160 -12.18 2.97 27.37
N ASP A 161 -12.57 3.07 28.64
CA ASP A 161 -11.71 2.85 29.80
C ASP A 161 -11.00 1.49 29.63
N ILE A 162 -9.81 1.51 29.03
CA ILE A 162 -8.84 0.45 29.20
C ILE A 162 -7.81 0.98 30.19
N ASN A 163 -8.13 0.80 31.47
CA ASN A 163 -7.13 0.70 32.52
C ASN A 163 -6.25 -0.53 32.25
N ASP A 164 -5.37 -0.46 31.25
CA ASP A 164 -4.21 -1.33 31.16
C ASP A 164 -2.96 -0.51 31.50
N ASN A 165 -2.72 -0.41 32.80
CA ASN A 165 -1.38 -0.18 33.35
C ASN A 165 -0.51 -1.43 33.13
N SER A 166 -0.24 -1.76 31.88
CA SER A 166 0.88 -2.63 31.51
C SER A 166 1.95 -1.78 30.83
N ASN A 167 2.79 -1.15 31.65
CA ASN A 167 4.10 -0.67 31.21
C ASN A 167 4.95 -1.89 30.81
N SER A 168 4.81 -2.36 29.58
CA SER A 168 5.83 -3.14 28.89
C SER A 168 6.44 -2.26 27.81
N ASN A 169 7.59 -1.65 28.11
CA ASN A 169 8.37 -0.80 27.20
C ASN A 169 8.99 -1.56 25.98
N ASP A 170 8.44 -2.74 25.62
CA ASP A 170 9.03 -3.71 24.70
C ASP A 170 8.08 -4.16 23.56
N ASP A 171 6.96 -3.46 23.34
CA ASP A 171 6.06 -3.76 22.22
C ASP A 171 6.46 -3.01 20.96
N ILE A 172 6.68 -3.77 19.88
CA ILE A 172 6.99 -3.25 18.54
C ILE A 172 5.80 -2.39 18.10
N GLN A 173 6.07 -1.14 17.74
CA GLN A 173 5.03 -0.24 17.28
C GLN A 173 4.99 -0.19 15.76
N TYR A 174 3.77 -0.16 15.22
CA TYR A 174 3.54 0.19 13.83
C TYR A 174 4.11 1.58 13.55
N ASN A 175 4.76 1.73 12.40
CA ASN A 175 5.29 3.01 11.94
C ASN A 175 4.55 3.46 10.67
N ILE A 176 3.22 3.57 10.79
CA ILE A 176 2.33 3.91 9.68
C ILE A 176 2.01 5.41 9.74
N PHE A 177 2.28 6.14 8.66
CA PHE A 177 1.92 7.55 8.53
C PHE A 177 0.78 7.69 7.54
N VAL A 178 -0.24 8.47 7.88
CA VAL A 178 -1.28 8.88 6.93
C VAL A 178 -1.18 10.38 6.75
N GLU A 179 -0.85 10.79 5.53
CA GLU A 179 -0.45 12.17 5.22
C GLU A 179 -1.13 12.68 3.95
N PRO A 180 -1.51 13.97 3.91
CA PRO A 180 -1.96 14.59 2.68
C PRO A 180 -0.81 14.70 1.68
N LEU A 181 -1.04 14.28 0.43
CA LEU A 181 -0.13 14.54 -0.67
C LEU A 181 -0.92 14.89 -1.93
N TYR A 182 -0.59 16.04 -2.53
CA TYR A 182 -1.12 16.45 -3.82
C TYR A 182 -0.02 16.31 -4.85
N TRP A 183 -0.27 15.56 -5.92
CA TRP A 183 0.72 15.38 -6.99
C TRP A 183 1.12 16.73 -7.60
N GLY A 184 2.39 16.89 -7.96
CA GLY A 184 2.96 18.16 -8.43
C GLY A 184 3.12 19.25 -7.35
N VAL A 185 2.58 19.07 -6.14
CA VAL A 185 2.64 20.09 -5.05
C VAL A 185 3.76 19.76 -4.07
N LEU A 186 4.89 20.44 -4.26
CA LEU A 186 6.12 20.21 -3.52
C LEU A 186 5.97 20.37 -2.00
N ASP A 187 5.25 21.38 -1.53
CA ASP A 187 5.11 21.71 -0.11
C ASP A 187 4.57 20.51 0.72
N THR A 188 3.62 19.75 0.16
CA THR A 188 3.06 18.58 0.86
C THR A 188 4.08 17.46 1.02
N LEU A 189 4.91 17.25 0.00
CA LEU A 189 5.98 16.26 0.03
C LEU A 189 7.13 16.69 0.95
N GLU A 190 7.51 17.97 0.94
CA GLU A 190 8.52 18.49 1.87
C GLU A 190 8.08 18.35 3.32
N SER A 191 6.81 18.59 3.63
CA SER A 191 6.26 18.36 4.97
C SER A 191 6.39 16.90 5.40
N ILE A 192 6.08 15.96 4.51
CA ILE A 192 6.24 14.51 4.77
C ILE A 192 7.71 14.16 5.02
N ILE A 193 8.62 14.63 4.16
CA ILE A 193 10.07 14.37 4.30
C ILE A 193 10.60 14.95 5.61
N GLN A 194 10.18 16.16 5.98
CA GLN A 194 10.55 16.77 7.26
C GLN A 194 10.05 15.93 8.44
N LYS A 195 8.80 15.47 8.41
CA LYS A 195 8.26 14.57 9.45
C LYS A 195 9.11 13.30 9.58
N ILE A 196 9.41 12.64 8.46
CA ILE A 196 10.21 11.41 8.42
C ILE A 196 11.62 11.63 8.97
N ASN A 197 12.26 12.74 8.61
CA ASN A 197 13.60 13.09 9.09
C ASN A 197 13.62 13.40 10.60
N ASN A 198 12.50 13.86 11.15
CA ASN A 198 12.36 14.20 12.56
C ASN A 198 11.97 12.99 13.44
N ILE A 199 11.72 11.81 12.85
CA ILE A 199 11.56 10.57 13.61
C ILE A 199 12.92 10.26 14.24
N ASN A 200 13.14 10.78 15.45
CA ASN A 200 14.38 10.72 16.21
C ASN A 200 14.79 9.25 16.40
N VAL A 201 15.72 8.76 15.58
CA VAL A 201 16.33 7.45 15.83
C VAL A 201 17.30 7.58 17.00
N ALA A 202 16.78 7.49 18.22
CA ALA A 202 17.53 7.62 19.46
C ALA A 202 18.58 6.50 19.69
N THR A 203 18.75 5.56 18.76
CA THR A 203 19.62 4.38 18.93
C THR A 203 20.53 4.05 17.74
N ILE A 204 20.63 4.91 16.71
CA ILE A 204 21.61 4.76 15.62
C ILE A 204 22.71 5.83 15.75
N PRO A 205 24.00 5.48 15.60
CA PRO A 205 25.10 6.43 15.74
C PRO A 205 24.96 7.64 14.79
N PRO A 206 25.43 8.83 15.21
CA PRO A 206 24.99 10.15 14.73
C PRO A 206 25.43 10.55 13.31
N ASN A 207 25.86 9.60 12.47
CA ASN A 207 26.46 9.90 11.18
C ASN A 207 25.58 9.57 9.95
N ASN A 208 24.34 9.07 10.11
CA ASN A 208 23.39 8.82 9.01
C ASN A 208 21.91 8.93 9.48
N ASN A 209 21.52 10.08 10.03
CA ASN A 209 20.25 10.27 10.75
C ASN A 209 19.06 10.70 9.87
N SER A 210 18.67 9.90 8.89
CA SER A 210 17.40 10.12 8.17
C SER A 210 16.92 8.82 7.53
N TYR A 211 15.65 8.47 7.75
CA TYR A 211 15.01 7.43 6.96
C TYR A 211 15.03 7.85 5.48
N THR A 212 15.52 6.95 4.62
CA THR A 212 15.42 7.11 3.17
C THR A 212 14.01 6.78 2.70
N ILE A 213 13.60 7.18 1.50
CA ILE A 213 12.48 6.56 0.79
C ILE A 213 13.06 5.52 -0.16
N ASP A 214 12.73 4.24 0.03
CA ASP A 214 13.26 3.16 -0.81
C ASP A 214 12.31 2.78 -1.94
N TYR A 215 11.00 2.74 -1.66
CA TYR A 215 9.99 2.39 -2.65
C TYR A 215 8.86 3.41 -2.63
N ILE A 216 8.47 3.82 -3.83
CA ILE A 216 7.28 4.62 -4.08
C ILE A 216 6.27 3.70 -4.74
N LEU A 217 5.02 3.69 -4.28
CA LEU A 217 3.95 2.82 -4.73
C LEU A 217 2.82 3.68 -5.30
N ALA A 218 2.19 3.23 -6.38
CA ALA A 218 0.97 3.85 -6.91
C ALA A 218 0.17 2.84 -7.72
N ALA A 219 -1.08 2.62 -7.36
CA ALA A 219 -1.93 1.64 -8.03
C ALA A 219 -3.02 2.31 -8.86
N ASP A 220 -2.95 2.14 -10.18
CA ASP A 220 -3.91 2.71 -11.15
C ASP A 220 -3.99 4.25 -11.17
N ASN A 221 -2.96 4.97 -10.71
CA ASN A 221 -2.96 6.45 -10.69
C ASN A 221 -2.85 7.10 -12.08
N PHE A 222 -2.41 6.36 -13.11
CA PHE A 222 -2.29 6.87 -14.49
C PHE A 222 -3.62 6.76 -15.28
N PHE A 223 -4.74 7.17 -14.69
CA PHE A 223 -6.07 7.08 -15.31
C PHE A 223 -6.53 8.38 -16.00
N ILE A 224 -6.19 9.56 -15.46
CA ILE A 224 -6.48 10.87 -16.07
C ILE A 224 -5.19 11.48 -16.64
N PRO A 225 -5.08 11.67 -17.98
CA PRO A 225 -3.87 12.19 -18.61
C PRO A 225 -3.35 13.53 -18.09
N LYS A 226 -4.24 14.38 -17.56
CA LYS A 226 -3.87 15.70 -17.01
C LYS A 226 -2.97 15.58 -15.77
N ASP A 227 -3.03 14.45 -15.06
CA ASP A 227 -2.34 14.24 -13.79
C ASP A 227 -0.97 13.55 -13.99
N TYR A 228 -0.65 13.08 -15.22
CA TYR A 228 0.55 12.27 -15.48
C TYR A 228 1.85 13.02 -15.20
N GLU A 229 1.92 14.28 -15.64
CA GLU A 229 3.08 15.14 -15.42
C GLU A 229 3.25 15.47 -13.93
N ASP A 230 2.15 15.77 -13.23
CA ASP A 230 2.18 16.05 -11.79
C ASP A 230 2.64 14.84 -10.98
N ILE A 231 2.19 13.63 -11.33
CA ILE A 231 2.68 12.39 -10.73
C ILE A 231 4.19 12.25 -10.96
N LEU A 232 4.66 12.35 -12.20
CA LEU A 232 6.08 12.15 -12.53
C LEU A 232 6.97 13.27 -11.99
N ALA A 233 6.47 14.51 -11.88
CA ALA A 233 7.15 15.61 -11.20
C ALA A 233 7.35 15.30 -9.70
N THR A 234 6.32 14.76 -9.03
CA THR A 234 6.44 14.27 -7.64
C THR A 234 7.50 13.17 -7.55
N ILE A 235 7.47 12.16 -8.42
CA ILE A 235 8.47 11.07 -8.43
C ILE A 235 9.89 11.61 -8.69
N SER A 236 10.04 12.54 -9.63
CA SER A 236 11.30 13.19 -9.98
C SER A 236 11.89 13.92 -8.77
N PHE A 237 11.07 14.64 -8.01
CA PHE A 237 11.51 15.27 -6.79
C PHE A 237 12.01 14.25 -5.75
N ILE A 238 11.27 13.15 -5.56
CA ILE A 238 11.70 12.09 -4.64
C ILE A 238 13.04 11.49 -5.10
N PHE A 239 13.19 11.17 -6.39
CA PHE A 239 14.41 10.62 -6.95
C PHE A 239 15.63 11.55 -6.84
N ARG A 240 15.44 12.87 -6.89
CA ARG A 240 16.53 13.84 -6.66
C ARG A 240 17.09 13.74 -5.23
N ASN A 241 16.23 13.48 -4.25
CA ASN A 241 16.60 13.34 -2.84
C ASN A 241 17.02 11.90 -2.48
N TYR A 242 16.43 10.92 -3.15
CA TYR A 242 16.65 9.48 -2.93
C TYR A 242 16.93 8.76 -4.26
N PRO A 243 18.13 8.90 -4.86
CA PRO A 243 18.42 8.40 -6.21
C PRO A 243 18.37 6.88 -6.38
N LYS A 244 18.32 6.13 -5.27
CA LYS A 244 18.21 4.66 -5.25
C LYS A 244 16.76 4.18 -5.10
N ALA A 245 15.81 5.10 -4.90
CA ALA A 245 14.41 4.73 -4.77
C ALA A 245 13.89 4.14 -6.08
N LYS A 246 12.94 3.22 -5.95
CA LYS A 246 12.21 2.64 -7.10
C LYS A 246 10.74 3.03 -7.02
N PHE A 247 10.17 3.44 -8.14
CA PHE A 247 8.74 3.69 -8.26
C PHE A 247 8.07 2.47 -8.88
N ILE A 248 7.27 1.75 -8.10
CA ILE A 248 6.51 0.58 -8.55
C ILE A 248 5.07 1.02 -8.74
N THR A 249 4.58 0.89 -9.96
CA THR A 249 3.22 1.32 -10.29
C THR A 249 2.51 0.31 -11.14
N THR A 250 1.21 0.16 -10.92
CA THR A 250 0.33 -0.57 -11.80
C THR A 250 -0.50 0.41 -12.63
N TYR A 251 -0.78 0.04 -13.87
CA TYR A 251 -1.71 0.79 -14.71
C TYR A 251 -2.54 -0.16 -15.56
N GLN A 252 -3.79 0.22 -15.79
CA GLN A 252 -4.63 -0.40 -16.80
C GLN A 252 -4.56 0.36 -18.13
N GLU A 253 -4.22 -0.32 -19.22
CA GLU A 253 -4.22 0.27 -20.56
C GLU A 253 -5.65 0.59 -21.02
N ARG A 254 -5.97 1.89 -21.06
CA ARG A 254 -7.25 2.40 -21.57
C ARG A 254 -7.18 2.90 -23.01
N SER A 255 -5.98 3.20 -23.49
CA SER A 255 -5.70 3.69 -24.84
C SER A 255 -4.22 3.61 -25.12
N SER A 256 -3.84 3.04 -26.27
CA SER A 256 -2.46 2.99 -26.74
C SER A 256 -1.84 4.37 -27.01
N GLN A 257 -2.67 5.42 -27.10
CA GLN A 257 -2.22 6.80 -27.26
C GLN A 257 -1.80 7.45 -25.93
N ARG A 258 -2.13 6.84 -24.78
CA ARG A 258 -1.82 7.36 -23.44
C ARG A 258 -0.52 6.78 -22.89
N THR A 259 0.56 6.91 -23.67
CA THR A 259 1.89 6.49 -23.22
C THR A 259 2.53 7.54 -22.31
N ILE A 260 3.21 7.10 -21.25
CA ILE A 260 4.03 7.96 -20.37
C ILE A 260 5.50 8.03 -20.82
N GLN A 261 5.89 7.33 -21.91
CA GLN A 261 7.28 7.19 -22.33
C GLN A 261 7.98 8.55 -22.57
N HIS A 262 7.29 9.49 -23.21
CA HIS A 262 7.82 10.84 -23.43
C HIS A 262 8.17 11.54 -22.11
N LEU A 263 7.28 11.46 -21.13
CA LEU A 263 7.49 12.08 -19.82
C LEU A 263 8.63 11.38 -19.07
N LEU A 264 8.73 10.05 -19.14
CA LEU A 264 9.87 9.32 -18.58
C LEU A 264 11.20 9.80 -19.18
N ASP A 265 11.24 10.05 -20.49
CA ASP A 265 12.43 10.57 -21.17
C ASP A 265 12.78 11.99 -20.72
N GLU A 266 11.79 12.89 -20.60
CA GLU A 266 11.98 14.26 -20.10
C GLU A 266 12.50 14.29 -18.65
N TRP A 267 11.98 13.41 -17.80
CA TRP A 267 12.36 13.33 -16.39
C TRP A 267 13.59 12.44 -16.11
N ASN A 268 14.29 11.97 -17.15
CA ASN A 268 15.46 11.09 -17.06
C ASN A 268 15.20 9.78 -16.28
N MET A 269 14.04 9.17 -16.54
CA MET A 269 13.59 7.92 -15.94
C MET A 269 13.46 6.82 -17.00
N LYS A 270 13.57 5.56 -16.57
CA LYS A 270 13.29 4.39 -17.40
C LYS A 270 12.27 3.50 -16.70
N ALA A 271 11.39 2.87 -17.47
CA ALA A 271 10.43 1.90 -16.99
C ALA A 271 10.82 0.48 -17.44
N SER A 272 10.65 -0.49 -16.54
CA SER A 272 10.74 -1.92 -16.82
C SER A 272 9.38 -2.56 -16.59
N LEU A 273 8.86 -3.27 -17.59
CA LEU A 273 7.63 -4.02 -17.48
C LEU A 273 7.89 -5.35 -16.75
N ILE A 274 7.10 -5.63 -15.71
CA ILE A 274 7.14 -6.88 -14.97
C ILE A 274 5.92 -7.73 -15.35
N PRO A 275 6.10 -8.88 -16.01
CA PRO A 275 4.98 -9.75 -16.37
C PRO A 275 4.30 -10.32 -15.13
N LEU A 276 2.95 -10.30 -15.08
CA LEU A 276 2.18 -10.81 -13.93
C LEU A 276 2.48 -12.28 -13.61
N SER A 277 2.83 -13.06 -14.63
CA SER A 277 3.22 -14.47 -14.48
C SER A 277 4.49 -14.69 -13.66
N THR A 278 5.32 -13.66 -13.44
CA THR A 278 6.55 -13.81 -12.64
C THR A 278 6.31 -13.73 -11.13
N PHE A 279 5.07 -13.47 -10.69
CA PHE A 279 4.73 -13.36 -9.26
C PHE A 279 3.38 -13.98 -8.89
N ASN A 280 2.95 -15.00 -9.64
CA ASN A 280 1.73 -15.78 -9.42
C ASN A 280 0.46 -14.94 -9.16
N CYS A 281 0.33 -13.77 -9.79
CA CYS A 281 -0.85 -12.94 -9.63
C CYS A 281 -1.95 -13.40 -10.58
N ASN A 282 -3.09 -13.85 -10.01
CA ASN A 282 -4.31 -14.12 -10.75
C ASN A 282 -5.37 -13.07 -10.41
N VAL A 283 -5.55 -12.10 -11.30
CA VAL A 283 -6.55 -11.03 -11.12
C VAL A 283 -7.99 -11.53 -11.06
N ASN A 284 -8.28 -12.76 -11.52
CA ASN A 284 -9.61 -13.36 -11.37
C ASN A 284 -9.96 -13.70 -9.92
N ASP A 285 -8.97 -13.81 -9.03
CA ASP A 285 -9.19 -14.12 -7.63
C ASP A 285 -10.01 -13.02 -6.92
N LEU A 286 -9.99 -11.79 -7.44
CA LEU A 286 -10.86 -10.71 -6.98
C LEU A 286 -12.32 -10.92 -7.41
N VAL A 287 -12.56 -11.31 -8.66
CA VAL A 287 -13.91 -11.43 -9.25
C VAL A 287 -14.66 -12.62 -8.64
N ILE A 288 -13.97 -13.75 -8.48
CA ILE A 288 -14.58 -15.00 -7.97
C ILE A 288 -15.04 -14.83 -6.51
N ARG A 289 -14.38 -13.98 -5.72
CA ARG A 289 -14.78 -13.75 -4.32
C ARG A 289 -16.07 -12.93 -4.20
N GLU A 290 -16.28 -11.96 -5.10
CA GLU A 290 -17.52 -11.17 -5.14
C GLU A 290 -18.74 -12.04 -5.51
N GLU A 291 -18.61 -12.96 -6.46
CA GLU A 291 -19.71 -13.85 -6.89
C GLU A 291 -20.10 -14.86 -5.80
N ASN A 292 -19.14 -15.39 -5.04
CA ASN A 292 -19.42 -16.35 -3.97
C ASN A 292 -20.15 -15.74 -2.76
N GLU A 293 -20.08 -14.41 -2.56
CA GLU A 293 -20.84 -13.71 -1.53
C GLU A 293 -22.29 -13.43 -1.97
N GLU A 294 -22.56 -13.36 -3.28
CA GLU A 294 -23.91 -13.16 -3.83
C GLU A 294 -24.69 -14.48 -4.07
N GLU A 295 -24.00 -15.61 -4.24
CA GLU A 295 -24.60 -16.93 -4.52
C GLU A 295 -24.97 -17.78 -3.27
N GLU A 296 -25.64 -17.21 -2.25
CA GLU A 296 -26.37 -18.04 -1.27
C GLU A 296 -27.83 -18.34 -1.70
N THR A 297 -28.30 -17.80 -2.83
CA THR A 297 -29.62 -18.15 -3.37
C THR A 297 -29.66 -18.19 -4.89
N THR A 298 -29.19 -19.26 -5.53
CA THR A 298 -29.95 -20.04 -6.54
C THR A 298 -29.11 -21.14 -7.18
N SER A 299 -29.80 -22.18 -7.64
CA SER A 299 -29.25 -23.42 -8.15
C SER A 299 -28.48 -23.28 -9.47
N LYS A 300 -27.25 -23.83 -9.46
CA LYS A 300 -26.50 -24.42 -10.59
C LYS A 300 -27.23 -24.43 -11.93
N THR A 301 -26.93 -23.47 -12.79
CA THR A 301 -26.95 -23.67 -14.24
C THR A 301 -25.86 -22.79 -14.85
N GLU A 302 -25.10 -23.33 -15.80
CA GLU A 302 -24.02 -22.70 -16.56
C GLU A 302 -24.30 -21.22 -16.94
N ILE A 303 -23.44 -20.29 -16.51
CA ILE A 303 -23.53 -18.89 -16.92
C ILE A 303 -22.20 -18.45 -17.55
N ASN A 304 -22.32 -17.92 -18.77
CA ASN A 304 -21.26 -17.36 -19.58
C ASN A 304 -20.55 -16.19 -18.86
N ASN A 305 -19.22 -16.17 -18.98
CA ASN A 305 -18.27 -15.10 -18.65
C ASN A 305 -18.72 -13.69 -19.10
N ASN A 306 -19.58 -13.02 -18.33
CA ASN A 306 -19.98 -11.64 -18.59
C ASN A 306 -20.43 -10.94 -17.30
N LEU A 307 -19.47 -10.63 -16.42
CA LEU A 307 -19.59 -9.54 -15.46
C LEU A 307 -18.45 -8.54 -15.70
N ASN A 308 -18.86 -7.30 -15.92
CA ASN A 308 -18.13 -6.26 -16.64
C ASN A 308 -17.16 -5.48 -15.74
N PHE A 309 -15.90 -5.92 -15.64
CA PHE A 309 -14.82 -4.93 -15.61
C PHE A 309 -14.77 -4.31 -17.01
N GLY A 310 -15.03 -3.00 -17.14
CA GLY A 310 -15.12 -2.28 -18.42
C GLY A 310 -13.84 -2.22 -19.27
N GLY A 311 -12.85 -3.07 -18.98
CA GLY A 311 -11.70 -3.39 -19.80
C GLY A 311 -11.30 -4.83 -19.52
N SER A 312 -10.80 -5.53 -20.53
CA SER A 312 -10.31 -6.90 -20.33
C SER A 312 -9.22 -6.91 -19.26
N ILE A 313 -9.32 -7.82 -18.28
CA ILE A 313 -8.30 -8.12 -17.27
C ILE A 313 -6.88 -8.30 -17.86
N TYR A 314 -6.77 -8.60 -19.16
CA TYR A 314 -5.52 -8.68 -19.92
C TYR A 314 -4.82 -7.32 -20.16
N SER A 315 -5.31 -6.23 -19.58
CA SER A 315 -4.79 -4.86 -19.80
C SER A 315 -4.11 -4.23 -18.58
N ILE A 316 -3.90 -4.98 -17.50
CA ILE A 316 -3.21 -4.47 -16.30
C ILE A 316 -1.73 -4.83 -16.39
N PHE A 317 -0.88 -3.84 -16.18
CA PHE A 317 0.57 -3.95 -16.25
C PHE A 317 1.20 -3.45 -14.95
N LEU A 318 2.32 -4.05 -14.56
CA LEU A 318 3.16 -3.58 -13.47
C LEU A 318 4.48 -3.04 -14.04
N LEU A 319 4.81 -1.80 -13.68
CA LEU A 319 6.02 -1.12 -14.08
C LEU A 319 6.90 -0.87 -12.85
N ILE A 320 8.20 -1.06 -13.03
CA ILE A 320 9.23 -0.52 -12.12
C ILE A 320 9.93 0.62 -12.85
N ILE A 321 9.81 1.82 -12.32
CA ILE A 321 10.41 3.05 -12.82
C ILE A 321 11.57 3.43 -11.91
N GLU A 322 12.70 3.80 -12.51
CA GLU A 322 13.92 4.23 -11.81
C GLU A 322 14.65 5.30 -12.63
N LEU A 323 15.58 6.04 -12.01
CA LEU A 323 16.45 6.98 -12.74
C LEU A 323 17.32 6.25 -13.77
N LYS A 324 17.54 6.88 -14.93
CA LYS A 324 18.58 6.44 -15.88
C LYS A 324 19.95 6.70 -15.24
N GLN A 325 20.78 5.66 -15.22
CA GLN A 325 22.16 5.72 -14.73
C GLN A 325 23.10 6.34 -15.75
#